data_AF-A0AAU5NAC2-F1
#
_entry.id   AF-A0AAU5NAC2-F1
#
_cell.length_a   1.000
_cell.length_b   1.000
_cell.length_c   1.000
_cell.angle_alpha   90.00
_cell.angle_beta   90.00
_cell.angle_gamma   90.00
#
_symmetry.space_group_name_H-M   'P 1'
#
loop_
_entity.id
_entity.type
_entity.pdbx_description
1 polymer ?
#
loop_
_entity_poly.entity_id
_entity_poly.type
_entity_poly.pdbx_seq_one_letter_code
_entity_poly.pdbx_strand_id
1 'polypeptide(L)'
;MVRYEEDGRRYVSLAGLRMRGWSGALVHRLLGPPDRLSIDPRARAAPQVRLYRVERVEAAERGEEFRAGRAPQAHGPEEHP
;
A
#
# COMPACT_ATOMS: atom_id res chain seq x y z
N MET A 1 1.75 -9.08 11.63
CA MET A 1 1.35 -7.75 11.10
C MET A 1 1.19 -6.82 12.28
N VAL A 2 2.03 -5.80 12.41
CA VAL A 2 1.84 -4.77 13.45
C VAL A 2 0.67 -3.90 12.99
N ARG A 3 -0.47 -4.01 13.68
CA ARG A 3 -1.66 -3.22 13.44
C ARG A 3 -1.55 -2.00 14.35
N TYR A 4 -1.46 -0.81 13.76
CA TYR A 4 -1.49 0.45 14.51
C TYR A 4 -2.94 0.89 14.57
N GLU A 5 -3.54 0.79 15.75
CA GLU A 5 -4.88 1.29 16.06
C GLU A 5 -4.70 2.49 17.01
N GLU A 6 -4.81 3.70 16.46
CA GLU A 6 -4.90 4.95 17.24
C GLU A 6 -6.21 5.63 16.88
N ASP A 7 -6.95 6.12 17.88
CA ASP A 7 -8.19 6.89 17.67
C ASP A 7 -9.30 6.10 16.93
N GLY A 8 -9.30 4.77 17.04
CA GLY A 8 -10.23 3.89 16.30
C GLY A 8 -9.93 3.76 14.80
N ARG A 9 -8.89 4.45 14.31
CA ARG A 9 -8.47 4.43 12.90
C ARG A 9 -7.43 3.35 12.68
N ARG A 10 -7.73 2.44 11.75
CA ARG A 10 -6.83 1.36 11.37
C ARG A 10 -5.88 1.81 10.28
N TYR A 11 -4.60 1.55 10.48
CA TYR A 11 -3.56 1.79 9.49
C TYR A 11 -2.92 0.48 9.02
N VAL A 12 -2.47 0.48 7.77
CA VAL A 12 -1.73 -0.62 7.17
C VAL A 12 -0.43 -0.09 6.59
N SER A 13 0.67 -0.80 6.84
CA SER A 13 1.98 -0.45 6.28
C SER A 13 2.06 -0.78 4.79
N LEU A 14 2.97 -0.12 4.07
CA LEU A 14 3.25 -0.42 2.66
C LEU A 14 3.53 -1.92 2.42
N ALA A 15 4.24 -2.58 3.33
CA ALA A 15 4.49 -4.02 3.24
C ALA A 15 3.19 -4.85 3.31
N GLY A 16 2.23 -4.43 4.14
CA GLY A 16 0.90 -5.04 4.22
C GLY A 16 0.07 -4.84 2.97
N LEU A 17 0.19 -3.66 2.34
CA LEU A 17 -0.42 -3.39 1.03
C LEU A 17 0.15 -4.32 -0.04
N ARG A 18 1.49 -4.45 -0.12
CA ARG A 18 2.14 -5.33 -1.10
C ARG A 18 1.66 -6.78 -1.01
N MET A 19 1.49 -7.31 0.20
CA MET A 19 0.93 -8.66 0.40
C MET A 19 -0.53 -8.81 -0.06
N ARG A 20 -1.29 -7.71 -0.15
CA ARG A 20 -2.67 -7.70 -0.66
C ARG A 20 -2.75 -7.54 -2.19
N GLY A 21 -1.61 -7.41 -2.86
CA GLY A 21 -1.52 -7.19 -4.30
C GLY A 21 -1.45 -5.72 -4.71
N TRP A 22 -1.23 -4.81 -3.77
CA TRP A 22 -0.97 -3.41 -4.09
C TRP A 22 0.46 -3.20 -4.58
N SER A 23 0.61 -2.68 -5.80
CA SER A 23 1.92 -2.27 -6.32
C SER A 23 2.29 -0.86 -5.83
N GLY A 24 3.59 -0.54 -5.78
CA GLY A 24 4.04 0.80 -5.37
C GLY A 24 3.45 1.92 -6.23
N ALA A 25 3.25 1.66 -7.53
CA ALA A 25 2.59 2.57 -8.45
C ALA A 25 1.09 2.74 -8.15
N LEU A 26 0.37 1.65 -7.87
CA LEU A 26 -1.05 1.69 -7.44
C LEU A 26 -1.23 2.46 -6.14
N VAL A 27 -0.33 2.23 -5.17
CA VAL A 27 -0.34 2.98 -3.92
C VAL A 27 -0.13 4.46 -4.19
N HIS A 28 0.87 4.84 -5.01
CA HIS A 28 1.11 6.25 -5.30
C HIS A 28 -0.03 6.90 -6.11
N ARG A 29 -0.67 6.16 -7.02
CA ARG A 29 -1.76 6.67 -7.88
C ARG A 29 -3.10 6.79 -7.15
N LEU A 30 -3.49 5.77 -6.38
CA LEU A 30 -4.80 5.74 -5.71
C LEU A 30 -4.77 6.27 -4.27
N LEU A 31 -3.72 5.93 -3.51
CA LEU A 31 -3.60 6.35 -2.10
C LEU A 31 -2.80 7.65 -1.97
N GLY A 32 -1.91 7.92 -2.93
CA GLY A 32 -1.10 9.13 -2.92
C GLY A 32 0.07 9.05 -1.93
N PRO A 33 0.47 10.19 -1.33
CA PRO A 33 1.49 10.21 -0.29
C PRO A 33 1.02 9.46 0.98
N PRO A 34 1.95 8.88 1.76
CA PRO A 34 1.61 8.20 3.00
C PRO A 34 0.95 9.18 3.99
N ASP A 35 -0.14 8.76 4.61
CA ASP A 35 -0.82 9.52 5.66
C ASP A 35 0.11 9.83 6.84
N ARG A 36 0.94 8.84 7.20
CA ARG A 36 1.88 8.97 8.30
C ARG A 36 3.18 8.25 7.95
N LEU A 37 4.28 8.94 8.15
CA LEU A 37 5.62 8.35 8.22
C LEU A 37 5.88 8.09 9.70
N SER A 38 5.74 6.84 10.11
CA SER A 38 6.03 6.46 11.49
C SER A 38 7.46 5.98 11.60
N ILE A 39 8.21 6.56 12.53
CA ILE A 39 9.51 6.03 12.93
C ILE A 39 9.21 4.96 13.97
N ASP A 40 9.76 3.75 13.81
CA ASP A 40 9.56 2.71 14.82
C ASP A 40 10.24 3.15 16.13
N PRO A 41 9.50 3.36 17.24
CA PRO A 41 10.07 3.90 18.46
C PRO A 41 11.05 2.94 19.14
N ARG A 42 11.03 1.64 18.81
CA ARG A 42 11.99 0.64 19.31
C ARG A 42 13.29 0.64 18.52
N ALA A 43 13.31 1.25 17.35
CA ALA A 43 14.49 1.33 16.51
C ALA A 43 14.78 2.80 16.19
N ARG A 44 15.66 3.40 17.00
CA ARG A 44 16.17 4.78 16.79
C ARG A 44 16.74 5.05 15.39
N ALA A 45 17.03 4.00 14.62
CA ALA A 45 17.52 4.04 13.24
C ALA A 45 16.68 3.21 12.25
N ALA A 46 15.45 2.83 12.60
CA ALA A 46 14.61 2.08 11.66
C ALA A 46 14.17 2.96 10.47
N PRO A 47 14.08 2.36 9.28
CA PRO A 47 13.50 3.04 8.12
C PRO A 47 12.07 3.48 8.44
N GLN A 48 11.74 4.71 8.04
CA GLN A 48 10.41 5.29 8.23
C GLN A 48 9.35 4.37 7.61
N VAL A 49 8.44 3.86 8.42
CA VAL A 49 7.36 3.00 7.97
C VAL A 49 6.25 3.89 7.41
N ARG A 50 6.00 3.74 6.12
CA ARG A 50 4.88 4.39 5.43
C ARG A 50 3.58 3.70 5.83
N LEU A 51 2.72 4.43 6.54
CA LEU A 51 1.40 3.98 6.98
C LEU A 51 0.31 4.65 6.15
N TYR A 52 -0.66 3.84 5.72
CA TYR A 52 -1.82 4.25 4.95
C TYR A 52 -3.09 3.89 5.73
N ARG A 53 -4.08 4.78 5.72
CA ARG A 53 -5.38 4.51 6.38
C ARG A 53 -6.11 3.38 5.67
N VAL A 54 -6.60 2.41 6.44
CA VAL A 54 -7.39 1.29 5.91
C VAL A 54 -8.64 1.80 5.20
N GLU A 55 -9.30 2.85 5.70
CA GLU A 55 -10.48 3.43 5.04
C GLU A 55 -10.20 3.89 3.60
N ARG A 56 -9.05 4.51 3.34
CA ARG A 56 -8.66 4.90 1.97
C ARG A 56 -8.35 3.70 1.11
N VAL A 57 -7.70 2.69 1.69
CA VAL A 57 -7.38 1.43 1.01
C VAL A 57 -8.67 0.77 0.59
N GLU A 58 -9.63 0.58 1.49
CA GLU A 58 -10.92 -0.02 1.18
C GLU A 58 -11.73 0.81 0.16
N ALA A 59 -11.71 2.14 0.27
CA ALA A 59 -12.35 3.01 -0.71
C ALA A 59 -11.74 2.83 -2.11
N ALA A 60 -10.41 2.75 -2.19
CA ALA A 60 -9.70 2.55 -3.44
C ALA A 60 -9.84 1.11 -3.98
N GLU A 61 -9.84 0.09 -3.12
CA GLU A 61 -10.10 -1.32 -3.51
C GLU A 61 -11.49 -1.50 -4.12
N ARG A 62 -12.48 -0.70 -3.69
CA ARG A 62 -13.82 -0.66 -4.29
C ARG A 62 -13.86 0.07 -5.64
N GLY A 63 -12.84 0.84 -5.99
CA GLY A 63 -12.75 1.54 -7.26
C GLY A 63 -12.36 0.61 -8.40
N GLU A 64 -12.93 0.85 -9.59
CA GLU A 64 -12.56 0.10 -10.80
C GLU A 64 -11.08 0.29 -11.17
N GLU A 65 -10.46 1.43 -10.83
CA GLU A 65 -9.05 1.68 -11.11
C GLU A 65 -8.11 0.75 -10.32
N PHE A 66 -8.50 0.32 -9.12
CA PHE A 66 -7.77 -0.72 -8.40
C PHE A 66 -7.90 -2.07 -9.11
N ARG A 67 -9.11 -2.41 -9.57
CA ARG A 67 -9.37 -3.66 -10.28
C ARG A 67 -8.62 -3.72 -11.62
N ALA A 68 -8.58 -2.61 -12.34
CA ALA A 68 -7.83 -2.45 -13.59
C ALA A 68 -6.32 -2.54 -13.36
N GLY A 69 -5.78 -1.93 -12.29
CA GLY A 69 -4.36 -2.01 -11.96
C GLY A 69 -3.93 -3.36 -11.35
N ARG A 70 -4.85 -4.12 -10.75
CA ARG A 70 -4.62 -5.46 -10.18
C ARG A 70 -4.77 -6.57 -11.21
N ALA A 71 -5.46 -6.31 -12.32
CA ALA A 71 -5.43 -7.23 -13.45
C ALA A 71 -3.96 -7.58 -13.70
N PRO A 72 -3.61 -8.87 -13.86
CA PRO A 72 -2.27 -9.20 -14.27
C PRO A 72 -2.03 -8.38 -15.52
N GLN A 73 -1.08 -7.44 -15.45
CA GLN A 73 -0.51 -6.92 -16.68
C GLN A 73 -0.05 -8.17 -17.38
N ALA A 74 -0.75 -8.53 -18.45
CA ALA A 74 -0.20 -9.38 -19.47
C ALA A 74 1.02 -8.59 -19.97
N HIS A 75 2.15 -8.75 -19.27
CA HIS A 75 3.44 -8.65 -19.90
C HIS A 75 3.33 -9.68 -21.00
N GLY A 76 3.03 -9.22 -22.22
CA GLY A 76 3.02 -10.06 -23.41
C GLY A 76 4.35 -10.81 -23.47
N PRO A 77 4.40 -11.97 -24.16
CA PRO A 77 5.60 -12.78 -24.21
C PRO A 77 6.77 -11.90 -24.67
N GLU A 78 7.79 -11.77 -23.82
CA GLU A 78 9.03 -11.12 -24.19
C GLU A 78 9.69 -12.06 -25.21
N GLU A 79 9.43 -11.78 -26.49
CA GLU A 79 10.19 -12.34 -27.59
C GLU A 79 11.62 -11.82 -27.46
N HIS A 80 12.53 -12.71 -27.07
CA HIS A 80 13.96 -12.42 -27.10
C HIS A 80 14.51 -12.84 -28.47
N PRO A 81 15.23 -11.95 -29.18
CA PRO A 81 15.84 -12.21 -30.49
C PRO A 81 17.01 -13.21 -30.43
#